data_AF-A0A538RC72-F1
#
_entry.id   AF-A0A538RC72-F1
#
_cell.length_a   1.000
_cell.length_b   1.000
_cell.length_c   1.000
_cell.angle_alpha   90.00
_cell.angle_beta   90.00
_cell.angle_gamma   90.00
#
_symmetry.space_group_name_H-M   'P 1'
#
loop_
_entity.id
_entity.type
_entity.pdbx_description
1 polymer ?
#
loop_
_entity_poly.entity_id
_entity_poly.type
_entity_poly.pdbx_seq_one_letter_code
_entity_poly.pdbx_strand_id
1 'polypeptide(L)'
;MSWDESLFRAINGFAGQSAWLDGLALNLSTSSLLWVPGIVLAGFWLWLSRREALLGAPVLAATIGIADFLGARLKDLIARPRPCSSLIDIQQVEAACGKVFSFPSNHAINTAVAAAFLQVLYPRSGWVSWPLVGLIGLSRVYIG
;
A
#
# COMPACT_ATOMS: atom_id res chain seq x y z
N MET A 1 -18.12 3.49 20.33
CA MET A 1 -16.89 3.46 19.51
C MET A 1 -16.65 2.01 19.12
N SER A 2 -16.48 1.75 17.83
CA SER A 2 -16.09 0.41 17.36
C SER A 2 -14.59 0.17 17.65
N TRP A 3 -14.17 -1.09 17.78
CA TRP A 3 -12.76 -1.44 18.02
C TRP A 3 -11.81 -0.83 16.98
N ASP A 4 -12.25 -0.78 15.71
CA ASP A 4 -11.53 -0.14 14.60
C ASP A 4 -11.27 1.34 14.84
N GLU A 5 -12.26 2.09 15.33
CA GLU A 5 -12.12 3.52 15.60
C GLU A 5 -11.15 3.79 16.75
N SER A 6 -11.19 2.98 17.81
CA SER A 6 -10.26 3.13 18.93
C SER A 6 -8.81 2.85 18.52
N LEU A 7 -8.59 1.81 17.72
CA LEU A 7 -7.26 1.46 17.23
C LEU A 7 -6.74 2.52 16.25
N PHE A 8 -7.60 2.99 15.34
CA PHE A 8 -7.28 4.06 14.42
C PHE A 8 -6.88 5.34 15.17
N ARG A 9 -7.67 5.78 16.16
CA ARG A 9 -7.36 6.98 16.96
C ARG A 9 -6.08 6.81 17.78
N ALA A 10 -5.81 5.62 18.30
CA ALA A 10 -4.57 5.35 19.05
C ALA A 10 -3.34 5.50 18.15
N ILE A 11 -3.39 5.05 16.89
CA ILE A 11 -2.28 5.15 15.95
C ILE A 11 -2.19 6.57 15.36
N ASN A 12 -3.31 7.14 14.92
CA ASN A 12 -3.37 8.48 14.32
C ASN A 12 -3.10 9.60 15.35
N GLY A 13 -3.27 9.35 16.65
CA GLY A 13 -2.91 10.30 17.70
C GLY A 13 -1.42 10.63 17.77
N PHE A 14 -0.57 9.78 17.19
CA PHE A 14 0.87 10.04 17.04
C PHE A 14 1.22 10.84 15.78
N ALA A 15 0.29 10.96 14.83
CA ALA A 15 0.47 11.71 13.60
C ALA A 15 0.59 13.22 13.88
N GLY A 16 1.55 13.90 13.23
CA GLY A 16 1.82 15.32 13.47
C GLY A 16 2.77 15.63 14.63
N GLN A 17 3.18 14.63 15.42
CA GLN A 17 4.14 14.83 16.52
C GLN A 17 5.61 14.87 16.06
N SER A 18 5.92 14.32 14.89
CA SER A 18 7.28 14.39 14.36
C SER A 18 7.32 14.46 12.83
N ALA A 19 7.93 15.52 12.31
CA ALA A 19 8.04 15.76 10.86
C ALA A 19 8.77 14.62 10.12
N TRP A 20 9.65 13.88 10.80
CA TRP A 20 10.34 12.72 10.24
C TRP A 20 9.44 11.50 10.06
N LEU A 21 8.62 11.14 11.07
CA LEU A 21 7.66 10.04 10.95
C LEU A 21 6.59 10.35 9.92
N ASP A 22 6.13 11.61 9.90
CA ASP A 22 5.15 12.08 8.93
C ASP A 22 5.71 12.00 7.50
N GLY A 23 6.95 12.43 7.30
CA GLY A 23 7.65 12.33 6.02
C GLY A 23 7.86 10.88 5.56
N LEU A 24 8.23 9.97 6.47
CA LEU A 24 8.35 8.54 6.15
C LEU A 24 7.00 7.93 5.81
N ALA A 25 5.97 8.21 6.59
CA ALA A 25 4.64 7.67 6.37
C ALA A 25 4.03 8.16 5.05
N LEU A 26 4.25 9.42 4.68
CA LEU A 26 3.86 9.97 3.38
C LEU A 26 4.61 9.30 2.22
N ASN A 27 5.93 9.13 2.33
CA ASN A 27 6.73 8.47 1.29
C ASN A 27 6.29 7.00 1.09
N LEU A 28 6.09 6.25 2.19
CA LEU A 28 5.58 4.87 2.15
C LEU A 28 4.15 4.78 1.62
N SER A 29 3.38 5.85 1.75
CA SER A 29 1.99 5.90 1.31
C SER A 29 1.82 6.46 -0.10
N THR A 30 2.91 6.82 -0.78
CA THR A 30 2.86 7.36 -2.13
C THR A 30 2.65 6.24 -3.14
N SER A 31 1.74 6.44 -4.12
CA SER A 31 1.44 5.45 -5.18
C SER A 31 2.65 5.07 -6.04
N SER A 32 3.72 5.87 -6.01
CA SER A 32 4.99 5.61 -6.68
C SER A 32 5.87 4.58 -5.95
N LEU A 33 5.54 4.18 -4.71
CA LEU A 33 6.37 3.27 -3.91
C LEU A 33 6.58 1.91 -4.59
N LEU A 34 5.64 1.46 -5.43
CA LEU A 34 5.77 0.20 -6.17
C LEU A 34 6.64 0.31 -7.43
N TRP A 35 6.83 1.52 -7.97
CA TRP A 35 7.61 1.72 -9.20
C TRP A 35 9.10 1.49 -8.97
N VAL A 36 9.65 2.03 -7.87
CA VAL A 36 11.07 1.88 -7.52
C VAL A 36 11.48 0.41 -7.37
N PRO A 37 10.86 -0.42 -6.50
CA PRO A 37 11.17 -1.84 -6.40
C PRO A 37 10.81 -2.61 -7.67
N GLY A 38 9.75 -2.22 -8.39
CA GLY A 38 9.40 -2.82 -9.68
C GLY A 38 10.49 -2.63 -10.75
N ILE A 39 11.06 -1.43 -10.86
CA ILE A 39 12.15 -1.12 -11.79
C ILE A 39 13.43 -1.86 -11.39
N VAL A 40 13.78 -1.87 -10.10
CA VAL A 40 14.95 -2.61 -9.59
C VAL A 40 14.81 -4.11 -9.87
N LEU A 41 13.63 -4.68 -9.64
CA LEU A 41 13.36 -6.09 -9.91
C LEU A 41 13.44 -6.41 -11.41
N ALA A 42 12.86 -5.55 -12.26
CA ALA A 42 12.96 -5.72 -13.70
C ALA A 42 14.41 -5.65 -14.19
N GLY A 43 15.22 -4.73 -13.65
CA GLY A 43 16.66 -4.65 -13.92
C GLY A 43 17.42 -5.89 -13.46
N PHE A 44 17.10 -6.41 -12.27
CA PHE A 44 17.67 -7.65 -11.75
C PHE A 44 17.33 -8.85 -12.65
N TRP A 45 16.08 -8.99 -13.08
CA TRP A 45 15.69 -10.04 -14.03
C TRP A 45 16.35 -9.89 -15.39
N LEU A 46 16.49 -8.67 -15.90
CA LEU A 46 17.21 -8.44 -17.16
C LEU A 46 18.69 -8.86 -17.06
N TRP A 47 19.30 -8.72 -15.89
CA TRP A 47 20.68 -9.12 -15.63
C TRP A 47 20.82 -10.64 -15.43
N LEU A 48 19.89 -11.28 -14.72
CA LEU A 48 19.96 -12.71 -14.39
C LEU A 48 19.45 -13.61 -15.52
N SER A 49 18.30 -13.27 -16.11
CA SER A 49 17.61 -14.08 -17.11
C SER A 49 16.60 -13.26 -17.92
N ARG A 50 16.89 -13.06 -19.21
CA ARG A 50 15.93 -12.38 -20.13
C ARG A 50 14.55 -13.04 -20.16
N ARG A 51 14.44 -14.35 -19.89
CA ARG A 51 13.15 -15.05 -19.84
C ARG A 51 12.31 -14.62 -18.64
N GLU A 52 12.92 -14.45 -17.47
CA GLU A 52 12.24 -13.95 -16.27
C GLU A 52 11.80 -12.50 -16.45
N ALA A 53 12.62 -11.67 -17.12
CA ALA A 53 12.23 -10.30 -17.43
C ALA A 53 11.05 -10.25 -18.43
N LEU A 54 11.09 -11.05 -19.49
CA LEU A 54 10.07 -11.03 -20.56
C LEU A 54 8.74 -11.67 -20.16
N LEU A 55 8.75 -12.63 -19.22
CA LEU A 55 7.52 -13.30 -18.75
C LEU A 55 7.09 -12.82 -17.37
N GLY A 56 8.02 -12.70 -16.43
CA GLY A 56 7.73 -12.32 -15.05
C GLY A 56 7.25 -10.88 -14.91
N ALA A 57 7.88 -9.92 -15.61
CA ALA A 57 7.48 -8.52 -15.54
C ALA A 57 6.05 -8.24 -16.05
N PRO A 58 5.62 -8.71 -17.23
CA PRO A 58 4.25 -8.49 -17.68
C PRO A 58 3.22 -9.24 -16.82
N VAL A 59 3.54 -10.43 -16.32
CA VAL A 59 2.63 -11.17 -15.43
C VAL A 59 2.48 -10.45 -14.08
N LEU A 60 3.57 -9.94 -13.50
CA LEU A 60 3.52 -9.12 -12.29
C LEU A 60 2.71 -7.83 -12.52
N ALA A 61 2.95 -7.13 -13.63
CA ALA A 61 2.21 -5.92 -13.97
C ALA A 61 0.71 -6.21 -14.17
N ALA A 62 0.37 -7.31 -14.85
CA ALA A 62 -1.01 -7.71 -15.07
C ALA A 62 -1.71 -8.10 -13.75
N THR A 63 -1.05 -8.86 -12.87
CA THR A 63 -1.62 -9.26 -11.57
C THR A 63 -1.87 -8.06 -10.66
N ILE A 64 -0.92 -7.12 -10.58
CA ILE A 64 -1.12 -5.86 -9.85
C ILE A 64 -2.26 -5.05 -10.48
N GLY A 65 -2.29 -4.91 -11.81
CA GLY A 65 -3.33 -4.17 -12.52
C GLY A 65 -4.74 -4.73 -12.32
N ILE A 66 -4.89 -6.07 -12.37
CA ILE A 66 -6.15 -6.74 -12.09
C ILE A 66 -6.58 -6.51 -10.64
N ALA A 67 -5.65 -6.64 -9.68
CA ALA A 67 -5.95 -6.44 -8.27
C ALA A 67 -6.34 -4.97 -7.96
N ASP A 68 -5.66 -4.00 -8.59
CA ASP A 68 -5.99 -2.58 -8.46
C ASP A 68 -7.38 -2.27 -9.03
N PHE A 69 -7.70 -2.84 -10.20
CA PHE A 69 -9.01 -2.71 -10.83
C PHE A 69 -10.12 -3.33 -9.95
N LEU A 70 -9.92 -4.54 -9.44
CA LEU A 70 -10.86 -5.19 -8.53
C LEU A 70 -11.02 -4.37 -7.24
N GLY A 71 -9.94 -3.86 -6.67
CA GLY A 71 -9.97 -2.97 -5.51
C GLY A 71 -10.76 -1.70 -5.77
N ALA A 72 -10.60 -1.10 -6.95
CA ALA A 72 -11.38 0.06 -7.38
C ALA A 72 -12.88 -0.26 -7.53
N ARG A 73 -13.24 -1.42 -8.09
CA ARG A 73 -14.64 -1.84 -8.21
C ARG A 73 -15.28 -2.15 -6.85
N LEU A 74 -14.53 -2.79 -5.96
CA LEU A 74 -14.99 -3.07 -4.60
C LEU A 74 -15.22 -1.78 -3.80
N LYS A 75 -14.42 -0.74 -4.04
CA LYS A 75 -14.65 0.58 -3.43
C LYS A 75 -16.01 1.16 -3.78
N ASP A 76 -16.39 1.08 -5.05
CA ASP A 76 -17.68 1.60 -5.52
C ASP A 76 -18.86 0.77 -4.96
N LEU A 77 -18.66 -0.55 -4.77
CA LEU A 77 -19.70 -1.44 -4.23
C LEU A 77 -19.93 -1.27 -2.73
N ILE A 78 -18.85 -1.11 -1.96
CA ILE A 78 -18.92 -1.02 -0.49
C ILE A 78 -19.18 0.41 -0.04
N ALA A 79 -18.72 1.39 -0.81
CA ALA A 79 -18.94 2.82 -0.60
C ALA A 79 -18.63 3.30 0.85
N ARG A 80 -17.68 2.66 1.53
CA ARG A 80 -17.31 3.03 2.90
C ARG A 80 -16.65 4.42 2.89
N PRO A 81 -17.19 5.42 3.60
CA PRO A 81 -16.59 6.75 3.66
C PRO A 81 -15.21 6.70 4.32
N ARG A 82 -14.33 7.64 3.98
CA ARG A 82 -13.03 7.75 4.63
C ARG A 82 -13.15 8.31 6.04
N PRO A 83 -12.20 7.98 6.94
CA PRO A 83 -12.14 8.61 8.26
C PRO A 83 -12.09 10.15 8.14
N CYS A 84 -11.39 10.69 7.13
CA CYS A 84 -11.30 12.12 6.88
C CYS A 84 -12.59 12.85 6.51
N SER A 85 -13.65 12.13 6.09
CA SER A 85 -14.95 12.75 5.81
C SER A 85 -15.97 12.56 6.93
N SER A 86 -15.68 11.69 7.91
CA SER A 86 -16.65 11.23 8.91
C SER A 86 -16.24 11.51 10.36
N LEU A 87 -14.95 11.71 10.63
CA LEU A 87 -14.42 12.01 11.95
C LEU A 87 -13.86 13.44 11.98
N ILE A 88 -14.35 14.23 12.95
CA ILE A 88 -14.02 15.66 13.10
C ILE A 88 -12.69 15.87 13.87
N ASP A 89 -12.17 14.82 14.52
CA ASP A 89 -10.95 14.86 15.35
C ASP A 89 -9.84 13.96 14.80
N ILE A 90 -9.36 14.21 13.59
CA ILE A 90 -8.21 13.49 13.04
C ILE A 90 -7.10 14.44 12.61
N GLN A 91 -5.86 14.12 12.97
CA GLN A 91 -4.66 14.77 12.46
C GLN A 91 -4.43 14.27 11.03
N GLN A 92 -4.83 15.06 10.02
CA GLN A 92 -4.56 14.73 8.63
C GLN A 92 -3.17 15.20 8.24
N VAL A 93 -2.27 14.25 8.04
CA VAL A 93 -0.92 14.51 7.51
C VAL A 93 -0.94 14.58 5.97
N GLU A 94 -1.88 13.88 5.33
CA GLU A 94 -2.09 13.94 3.88
C GLU A 94 -2.83 15.25 3.50
N ALA A 95 -2.21 16.10 2.65
CA ALA A 95 -2.71 17.44 2.32
C ALA A 95 -4.09 17.47 1.63
N ALA A 96 -4.57 16.34 1.13
CA ALA A 96 -5.90 16.18 0.57
C ALA A 96 -6.50 14.86 1.05
N CYS A 97 -7.74 14.89 1.56
CA CYS A 97 -8.55 13.68 1.72
C CYS A 97 -8.69 13.09 0.31
N GLY A 98 -8.00 11.97 0.05
CA GLY A 98 -7.99 11.31 -1.25
C GLY A 98 -9.40 10.87 -1.71
N LYS A 99 -9.50 10.02 -2.74
CA LYS A 99 -10.80 9.56 -3.27
C LYS A 99 -11.77 9.11 -2.16
N VAL A 100 -13.06 9.43 -2.32
CA VAL A 100 -14.16 9.36 -1.34
C VAL A 100 -14.27 8.04 -0.54
N PHE A 101 -13.82 6.91 -1.10
CA PHE A 101 -13.96 5.59 -0.48
C PHE A 101 -12.67 5.06 0.17
N SER A 102 -12.81 4.49 1.38
CA SER A 102 -11.70 3.96 2.20
C SER A 102 -11.40 2.48 1.96
N PHE A 103 -12.39 1.68 1.57
CA PHE A 103 -12.28 0.23 1.59
C PHE A 103 -12.51 -0.41 0.20
N PRO A 104 -11.64 -1.32 -0.26
CA PRO A 104 -10.34 -1.72 0.31
C PRO A 104 -9.20 -0.72 0.00
N SER A 105 -8.06 -0.81 0.68
CA SER A 105 -6.88 0.01 0.34
C SER A 105 -6.13 -0.57 -0.87
N ASN A 106 -6.06 0.18 -1.98
CA ASN A 106 -5.32 -0.26 -3.17
C ASN A 106 -3.82 -0.37 -2.88
N HIS A 107 -3.25 0.49 -2.02
CA HIS A 107 -1.84 0.38 -1.62
C HIS A 107 -1.56 -0.93 -0.89
N ALA A 108 -2.46 -1.35 0.02
CA ALA A 108 -2.32 -2.62 0.72
C ALA A 108 -2.49 -3.82 -0.24
N ILE A 109 -3.49 -3.76 -1.13
CA ILE A 109 -3.71 -4.81 -2.14
C ILE A 109 -2.49 -4.95 -3.05
N ASN A 110 -2.03 -3.85 -3.64
CA ASN A 110 -0.97 -3.89 -4.65
C ASN A 110 0.37 -4.34 -4.05
N THR A 111 0.69 -3.92 -2.83
CA THR A 111 1.91 -4.34 -2.13
C THR A 111 1.84 -5.80 -1.68
N ALA A 112 0.68 -6.28 -1.21
CA ALA A 112 0.48 -7.68 -0.87
C ALA A 112 0.57 -8.60 -2.10
N VAL A 113 -0.02 -8.20 -3.24
CA VAL A 113 0.06 -8.96 -4.49
C VAL A 113 1.50 -9.03 -4.99
N ALA A 114 2.25 -7.92 -4.96
CA ALA A 114 3.66 -7.91 -5.32
C ALA A 114 4.49 -8.81 -4.39
N ALA A 115 4.26 -8.75 -3.07
CA ALA A 115 4.95 -9.58 -2.10
C ALA A 115 4.66 -11.08 -2.29
N ALA A 116 3.39 -11.45 -2.54
CA ALA A 116 2.98 -12.82 -2.79
C ALA A 116 3.58 -13.35 -4.10
N PHE A 117 3.56 -12.56 -5.18
CA PHE A 117 4.19 -12.94 -6.44
C PHE A 117 5.68 -13.21 -6.26
N LEU A 118 6.39 -12.30 -5.58
CA LEU A 118 7.81 -12.46 -5.28
C LEU A 118 8.09 -13.68 -4.39
N GLN A 119 7.22 -13.98 -3.43
CA GLN A 119 7.39 -15.15 -2.57
C GLN A 119 7.24 -16.46 -3.35
N VAL A 120 6.37 -16.51 -4.36
CA VAL A 120 6.23 -17.69 -5.23
C VAL A 120 7.49 -17.93 -6.06
N LEU A 121 8.08 -16.87 -6.66
CA LEU A 121 9.32 -17.01 -7.43
C LEU A 121 10.55 -17.21 -6.53
N TYR A 122 10.60 -16.50 -5.40
CA TYR A 122 11.71 -16.50 -4.46
C TYR A 122 11.16 -16.67 -3.04
N PRO A 123 11.01 -17.91 -2.53
CA PRO A 123 10.39 -18.18 -1.22
C PRO A 123 11.03 -17.43 -0.05
N ARG A 124 12.34 -17.17 -0.13
CA ARG A 124 13.08 -16.41 0.89
C ARG A 124 12.74 -14.91 0.91
N SER A 125 12.20 -14.35 -0.17
CA SER A 125 11.83 -12.94 -0.24
C SER A 125 10.71 -12.57 0.75
N GLY A 126 9.88 -13.56 1.15
CA GLY A 126 8.80 -13.38 2.12
C GLY A 126 9.25 -12.79 3.45
N TRP A 127 10.47 -13.10 3.91
CA TRP A 127 11.02 -12.55 5.15
C TRP A 127 11.22 -11.02 5.11
N VAL A 128 11.35 -10.45 3.91
CA VAL A 128 11.55 -9.01 3.72
C VAL A 128 10.27 -8.35 3.20
N SER A 129 9.57 -9.00 2.26
CA SER A 129 8.40 -8.42 1.61
C SER A 129 7.20 -8.29 2.56
N TRP A 130 6.91 -9.28 3.39
CA TRP A 130 5.76 -9.24 4.31
C TRP A 130 5.89 -8.17 5.41
N PRO A 131 7.05 -8.00 6.08
CA PRO A 131 7.24 -6.87 6.99
C PRO A 131 7.04 -5.50 6.30
N LEU A 132 7.50 -5.34 5.05
CA LEU A 132 7.28 -4.11 4.29
C LEU A 132 5.80 -3.86 4.00
N VAL A 133 5.03 -4.88 3.62
CA VAL A 133 3.57 -4.77 3.45
C VAL A 133 2.91 -4.32 4.76
N GLY A 134 3.33 -4.88 5.89
CA GLY A 134 2.87 -4.47 7.22
C GLY A 134 3.17 -3.00 7.52
N LEU A 135 4.39 -2.55 7.26
CA LEU A 135 4.80 -1.15 7.45
C LEU A 135 4.01 -0.18 6.55
N ILE A 136 3.74 -0.55 5.31
CA ILE A 136 2.93 0.27 4.38
C ILE A 136 1.46 0.32 4.82
N GLY A 137 0.93 -0.81 5.33
CA GLY A 137 -0.40 -0.85 5.94
C GLY A 137 -0.49 0.09 7.14
N LEU A 138 0.50 0.02 8.04
CA LEU A 138 0.58 0.90 9.21
C LEU A 138 0.75 2.37 8.82
N SER A 139 1.57 2.69 7.81
CA SER A 139 1.74 4.07 7.35
C SER A 139 0.42 4.66 6.85
N ARG A 140 -0.40 3.88 6.12
CA ARG A 140 -1.73 4.33 5.68
C ARG A 140 -2.69 4.58 6.84
N VAL A 141 -2.62 3.79 7.91
CA VAL A 141 -3.42 4.01 9.13
C VAL A 141 -2.94 5.23 9.90
N TYR A 142 -1.62 5.46 9.93
CA TYR A 142 -0.99 6.59 10.61
C TYR A 142 -1.29 7.94 9.95
N ILE A 143 -1.43 8.01 8.62
CA ILE A 143 -1.69 9.28 7.92
C ILE A 143 -3.18 9.65 7.79
N GLY A 144 -4.09 8.69 8.05
CA GLY A 144 -5.55 8.88 7.98
C GLY A 144 -6.19 8.62 6.62
#